data_AF-A0A7C3UZD4-F1
#
_entry.id   AF-A0A7C3UZD4-F1
#
_cell.length_a   1.000
_cell.length_b   1.000
_cell.length_c   1.000
_cell.angle_alpha   90.00
_cell.angle_beta   90.00
_cell.angle_gamma   90.00
#
_symmetry.space_group_name_H-M   'P 1'
#
loop_
_entity.id
_entity.type
_entity.pdbx_description
1 polymer ?
#
loop_
_entity_poly.entity_id
_entity_poly.type
_entity_poly.pdbx_seq_one_letter_code
_entity_poly.pdbx_strand_id
1 'polypeptide(L)'
;PSFVVRTWKDMNKSLFSALRLEKIAMFIIVALIVFVAGFNIVATLMMTVMEKKKDIAILRAVGASRRSLMLIFMTEGLAIGGIGAASGAGLGYLICELLKRYRFIRLPQEIYSISEIPVKVDSLDIGVIAAVTMLICLFSTLYPAYKASRIEPQEILRYE
;
A
#
# COMPACT_ATOMS: atom_id res chain seq x y z
N PRO A 1 -16.36 -37.24 40.12
CA PRO A 1 -15.16 -37.09 39.26
C PRO A 1 -15.33 -35.89 38.30
N SER A 2 -14.62 -34.79 38.55
CA SER A 2 -14.62 -33.60 37.70
C SER A 2 -13.65 -33.81 36.52
N PHE A 3 -14.18 -34.03 35.33
CA PHE A 3 -13.37 -34.08 34.12
C PHE A 3 -13.00 -32.66 33.68
N VAL A 4 -11.71 -32.37 33.55
CA VAL A 4 -11.20 -31.12 32.98
C VAL A 4 -10.98 -31.34 31.50
N VAL A 5 -11.88 -30.81 30.67
CA VAL A 5 -11.72 -30.81 29.21
C VAL A 5 -10.68 -29.75 28.86
N ARG A 6 -9.49 -30.18 28.42
CA ARG A 6 -8.47 -29.29 27.86
C ARG A 6 -8.54 -29.34 26.34
N THR A 7 -8.70 -28.17 25.73
CA THR A 7 -8.67 -28.05 24.28
C THR A 7 -7.23 -28.15 23.78
N TRP A 8 -7.00 -28.61 22.54
CA TRP A 8 -5.66 -28.70 21.94
C TRP A 8 -4.90 -27.35 21.97
N LYS A 9 -5.64 -26.25 21.88
CA LYS A 9 -5.13 -24.87 22.02
C LYS A 9 -4.62 -24.56 23.43
N ASP A 10 -5.21 -25.15 24.47
CA ASP A 10 -4.78 -24.98 25.86
C ASP A 10 -3.51 -25.77 26.17
N MET A 11 -3.32 -26.91 25.49
CA MET A 11 -2.10 -27.73 25.61
C MET A 11 -0.90 -27.09 24.90
N ASN A 12 -1.14 -26.37 23.80
CA ASN A 12 -0.10 -25.72 22.98
C ASN A 12 -0.06 -24.20 23.11
N LYS A 13 -0.44 -23.68 24.28
CA LYS A 13 -0.63 -22.23 24.52
C LYS A 13 0.63 -21.40 24.24
N SER A 14 1.83 -21.94 24.49
CA SER A 14 3.11 -21.30 24.16
C SER A 14 3.33 -21.14 22.65
N LEU A 15 3.09 -22.19 21.86
CA LEU A 15 3.20 -22.14 20.38
C LEU A 15 2.21 -21.14 19.77
N PHE A 16 0.95 -21.16 20.21
CA PHE A 16 -0.06 -20.19 19.74
C PHE A 16 0.26 -18.76 20.15
N SER A 17 0.87 -18.55 21.32
CA SER A 17 1.30 -17.22 21.77
C SER A 17 2.47 -16.71 20.95
N ALA A 18 3.44 -17.59 20.64
CA ALA A 18 4.57 -17.27 19.75
C ALA A 18 4.10 -16.90 18.33
N LEU A 19 3.21 -17.71 17.73
CA LEU A 19 2.63 -17.42 16.41
C LEU A 19 1.82 -16.12 16.39
N ARG A 20 1.12 -15.79 17.48
CA ARG A 20 0.40 -14.51 17.59
C ARG A 20 1.35 -13.33 17.65
N LEU A 21 2.44 -13.45 18.41
CA LEU A 21 3.47 -12.42 18.51
C LEU A 21 4.14 -12.18 17.15
N GLU A 22 4.46 -13.25 16.42
CA GLU A 22 5.01 -13.19 15.06
C GLU A 22 4.07 -12.46 14.09
N LYS A 23 2.77 -12.81 14.09
CA LYS A 23 1.78 -12.12 13.25
C LYS A 23 1.66 -10.63 13.57
N ILE A 24 1.72 -10.26 14.85
CA ILE A 24 1.68 -8.84 15.26
C ILE A 24 2.94 -8.12 14.78
N ALA A 25 4.13 -8.73 14.91
CA ALA A 25 5.38 -8.15 14.42
C ALA A 25 5.34 -7.94 12.90
N MET A 26 4.88 -8.93 12.12
CA MET A 26 4.69 -8.80 10.68
C MET A 26 3.71 -7.68 10.33
N PHE A 27 2.59 -7.59 11.04
CA PHE A 27 1.61 -6.51 10.83
C PHE A 27 2.23 -5.13 11.04
N ILE A 28 3.01 -4.94 12.09
CA ILE A 28 3.69 -3.65 12.38
C ILE A 28 4.68 -3.30 11.26
N ILE A 29 5.49 -4.26 10.81
CA ILE A 29 6.48 -4.03 9.75
C ILE A 29 5.78 -3.64 8.44
N VAL A 30 4.76 -4.39 8.02
CA VAL A 30 4.00 -4.11 6.79
C VAL A 30 3.31 -2.75 6.90
N ALA A 31 2.68 -2.44 8.03
CA ALA A 31 2.04 -1.14 8.25
C ALA A 31 3.05 0.01 8.12
N LEU A 32 4.27 -0.14 8.67
CA LEU A 32 5.31 0.88 8.56
C LEU A 32 5.77 1.06 7.11
N ILE A 33 5.97 -0.02 6.35
CA ILE A 33 6.34 0.04 4.93
C ILE A 33 5.27 0.78 4.13
N VAL A 34 3.99 0.44 4.35
CA VAL A 34 2.86 1.09 3.70
C VAL A 34 2.78 2.57 4.07
N PHE A 35 3.03 2.91 5.33
CA PHE A 35 3.06 4.29 5.81
C PHE A 35 4.17 5.11 5.12
N VAL A 36 5.39 4.58 5.09
CA VAL A 36 6.54 5.23 4.43
C VAL A 36 6.29 5.39 2.93
N ALA A 37 5.72 4.37 2.27
CA ALA A 37 5.36 4.44 0.86
C ALA A 37 4.29 5.52 0.59
N GLY A 38 3.24 5.58 1.42
CA GLY A 38 2.21 6.62 1.32
C GLY A 38 2.77 8.02 1.49
N PHE A 39 3.69 8.22 2.45
CA PHE A 39 4.38 9.49 2.65
C PHE A 39 5.26 9.87 1.45
N ASN A 40 5.94 8.89 0.85
CA ASN A 40 6.75 9.12 -0.34
C ASN A 40 5.91 9.62 -1.53
N ILE A 41 4.73 9.04 -1.75
CA ILE A 41 3.79 9.52 -2.79
C ILE A 41 3.41 10.98 -2.54
N VAL A 42 3.07 11.35 -1.30
CA VAL A 42 2.76 12.74 -0.94
C VAL A 42 3.94 13.65 -1.24
N ALA A 43 5.15 13.28 -0.81
CA ALA A 43 6.36 14.08 -0.99
C ALA A 43 6.68 14.30 -2.48
N THR A 44 6.62 13.24 -3.29
CA THR A 44 6.87 13.32 -4.73
C THR A 44 5.84 14.20 -5.43
N LEU A 45 4.53 14.01 -5.18
CA LEU A 45 3.49 14.84 -5.79
C LEU A 45 3.60 16.31 -5.37
N MET A 46 3.92 16.56 -4.10
CA MET A 46 4.17 17.91 -3.62
C MET A 46 5.36 18.56 -4.32
N MET A 47 6.43 17.81 -4.55
CA MET A 47 7.60 18.29 -5.30
C MET A 47 7.20 18.62 -6.74
N THR A 48 6.47 17.74 -7.42
CA THR A 48 5.95 17.98 -8.78
C THR A 48 5.11 19.27 -8.85
N VAL A 49 4.22 19.49 -7.89
CA VAL A 49 3.39 20.72 -7.82
C VAL A 49 4.25 21.97 -7.67
N MET A 50 5.31 21.91 -6.86
CA MET A 50 6.22 23.03 -6.63
C MET A 50 7.08 23.34 -7.86
N GLU A 51 7.57 22.32 -8.56
CA GLU A 51 8.33 22.48 -9.80
C GLU A 51 7.46 23.02 -10.94
N LYS A 52 6.20 22.56 -11.03
CA LYS A 52 5.24 22.98 -12.06
C LYS A 52 4.39 24.19 -11.66
N LYS A 53 4.77 24.91 -10.60
CA LYS A 53 3.98 26.03 -10.05
C LYS A 53 3.72 27.14 -11.09
N LYS A 54 4.71 27.45 -11.94
CA LYS A 54 4.58 28.43 -13.04
C LYS A 54 3.57 27.96 -14.10
N ASP A 55 3.69 26.72 -14.57
CA ASP A 55 2.78 26.14 -15.56
C ASP A 55 1.33 26.12 -15.05
N ILE A 56 1.13 25.81 -13.76
CA ILE A 56 -0.19 25.85 -13.10
C ILE A 56 -0.76 27.27 -13.09
N ALA A 57 0.07 28.29 -12.80
CA ALA A 57 -0.37 29.68 -12.81
C ALA A 57 -0.74 30.16 -14.22
N ILE A 58 0.01 29.76 -15.26
CA ILE A 58 -0.32 30.06 -16.66
C ILE A 58 -1.67 29.41 -17.02
N LEU A 59 -1.85 28.13 -16.71
CA LEU A 59 -3.13 27.43 -16.94
C LEU A 59 -4.30 28.15 -16.26
N ARG A 60 -4.11 28.61 -15.01
CA ARG A 60 -5.13 29.39 -14.30
C ARG A 60 -5.38 30.77 -14.91
N ALA A 61 -4.37 31.42 -15.46
CA ALA A 61 -4.50 32.72 -16.13
C ALA A 61 -5.28 32.59 -17.45
N VAL A 62 -5.12 31.47 -18.17
CA VAL A 62 -5.87 31.16 -19.40
C VAL A 62 -7.30 30.63 -19.11
N GLY A 63 -7.67 30.45 -17.84
CA GLY A 63 -9.04 30.13 -17.41
C GLY A 63 -9.28 28.72 -16.89
N ALA A 64 -8.22 27.94 -16.62
CA ALA A 64 -8.37 26.61 -16.03
C ALA A 64 -9.02 26.68 -14.64
N SER A 65 -10.08 25.88 -14.45
CA SER A 65 -10.78 25.80 -13.18
C SER A 65 -9.96 25.05 -12.12
N ARG A 66 -10.18 25.36 -10.84
CA ARG A 66 -9.56 24.64 -9.71
C ARG A 66 -9.83 23.13 -9.75
N ARG A 67 -11.02 22.73 -10.24
CA ARG A 67 -11.40 21.33 -10.42
C ARG A 67 -10.58 20.63 -11.51
N SER A 68 -10.29 21.31 -12.61
CA SER A 68 -9.45 20.76 -13.68
C SER A 68 -8.04 20.47 -13.18
N LEU A 69 -7.46 21.37 -12.40
CA LEU A 69 -6.15 21.15 -11.78
C LEU A 69 -6.18 19.99 -10.78
N MET A 70 -7.21 19.93 -9.93
CA MET A 70 -7.38 18.82 -8.99
C MET A 70 -7.49 17.47 -9.72
N LEU A 71 -8.23 17.42 -10.83
CA LEU A 71 -8.37 16.21 -11.65
C LEU A 71 -7.04 15.74 -12.23
N ILE A 72 -6.18 16.65 -12.72
CA ILE A 72 -4.86 16.28 -13.26
C ILE A 72 -4.04 15.54 -12.19
N PHE A 73 -3.89 16.12 -10.99
CA PHE A 73 -3.12 15.50 -9.91
C PHE A 73 -3.79 14.24 -9.34
N MET A 74 -5.12 14.18 -9.32
CA MET A 74 -5.83 12.95 -8.96
C MET A 74 -5.59 11.83 -9.97
N THR A 75 -5.60 12.15 -11.28
CA THR A 75 -5.31 11.15 -12.33
C THR A 75 -3.87 10.68 -12.29
N GLU A 76 -2.93 11.56 -11.98
CA GLU A 76 -1.52 11.20 -11.76
C GLU A 76 -1.38 10.24 -10.58
N GLY A 77 -2.05 10.56 -9.47
CA GLY A 77 -2.14 9.70 -8.29
C GLY A 77 -2.73 8.32 -8.56
N LEU A 78 -3.86 8.28 -9.27
CA LEU A 78 -4.52 7.04 -9.68
C LEU A 78 -3.68 6.24 -10.66
N ALA A 79 -2.93 6.89 -11.55
CA ALA A 79 -2.02 6.21 -12.47
C ALA A 79 -0.86 5.55 -11.71
N ILE A 80 -0.22 6.28 -10.80
CA ILE A 80 0.86 5.74 -9.95
C ILE A 80 0.32 4.58 -9.09
N GLY A 81 -0.81 4.78 -8.43
CA GLY A 81 -1.45 3.76 -7.59
C GLY A 81 -1.91 2.54 -8.38
N GLY A 82 -2.48 2.74 -9.56
CA GLY A 82 -2.94 1.66 -10.44
C GLY A 82 -1.79 0.83 -11.00
N ILE A 83 -0.73 1.48 -11.49
CA ILE A 83 0.48 0.79 -11.97
C ILE A 83 1.16 0.05 -10.80
N GLY A 84 1.25 0.68 -9.63
CA GLY A 84 1.82 0.08 -8.43
C GLY A 84 1.01 -1.13 -7.95
N ALA A 85 -0.31 -1.04 -7.92
CA ALA A 85 -1.18 -2.15 -7.52
C ALA A 85 -1.14 -3.30 -8.53
N ALA A 86 -1.17 -3.02 -9.83
CA ALA A 86 -1.12 -4.04 -10.87
C ALA A 86 0.25 -4.76 -10.89
N SER A 87 1.35 -4.01 -10.85
CA SER A 87 2.70 -4.59 -10.80
C SER A 87 2.95 -5.33 -9.49
N GLY A 88 2.52 -4.79 -8.36
CA GLY A 88 2.64 -5.43 -7.05
C GLY A 88 1.84 -6.72 -6.95
N ALA A 89 0.59 -6.74 -7.42
CA ALA A 89 -0.23 -7.94 -7.44
C ALA A 89 0.34 -9.00 -8.39
N GLY A 90 0.80 -8.59 -9.58
CA GLY A 90 1.43 -9.49 -10.55
C GLY A 90 2.72 -10.12 -10.01
N LEU A 91 3.61 -9.30 -9.44
CA LEU A 91 4.86 -9.77 -8.82
C LEU A 91 4.58 -10.66 -7.60
N GLY A 92 3.64 -10.28 -6.74
CA GLY A 92 3.25 -11.07 -5.58
C GLY A 92 2.70 -12.44 -5.98
N TYR A 93 1.80 -12.49 -6.97
CA TYR A 93 1.28 -13.74 -7.50
C TYR A 93 2.39 -14.60 -8.10
N LEU A 94 3.27 -14.01 -8.91
CA LEU A 94 4.40 -14.71 -9.51
C LEU A 94 5.32 -15.31 -8.44
N ILE A 95 5.66 -14.55 -7.41
CA ILE A 95 6.48 -15.01 -6.29
C ILE A 95 5.80 -16.18 -5.57
N CYS A 96 4.50 -16.06 -5.26
CA CYS A 96 3.74 -17.16 -4.65
C CYS A 96 3.75 -18.43 -5.51
N GLU A 97 3.64 -18.29 -6.83
CA GLU A 97 3.67 -19.44 -7.75
C GLU A 97 5.05 -20.08 -7.86
N LEU A 98 6.13 -19.28 -7.87
CA LEU A 98 7.50 -19.79 -7.78
C LEU A 98 7.75 -20.50 -6.45
N LEU A 99 7.27 -19.96 -5.33
CA LEU A 99 7.38 -20.58 -4.00
C LEU A 99 6.71 -21.96 -3.97
N LYS A 100 5.52 -22.10 -4.57
CA LYS A 100 4.85 -23.39 -4.73
C LYS A 100 5.65 -24.37 -5.59
N ARG A 101 6.17 -23.90 -6.73
CA ARG A 101 6.81 -24.77 -7.75
C ARG A 101 8.23 -25.21 -7.38
N TYR A 102 9.05 -24.29 -6.84
CA TYR A 102 10.47 -24.55 -6.57
C TYR A 102 10.76 -24.98 -5.13
N ARG A 103 9.77 -24.93 -4.21
CA ARG A 103 9.90 -25.36 -2.80
C ARG A 103 11.22 -24.90 -2.14
N PHE A 104 11.53 -23.61 -2.28
CA PHE A 104 12.79 -23.00 -1.81
C PHE A 104 13.05 -23.19 -0.31
N ILE A 105 11.99 -23.40 0.49
CA ILE A 105 12.05 -23.61 1.93
C ILE A 105 11.62 -25.06 2.23
N ARG A 106 12.59 -25.98 2.34
CA ARG A 106 12.34 -27.32 2.91
C ARG A 106 12.38 -27.20 4.42
N LEU A 107 11.24 -27.34 5.10
CA LEU A 107 11.23 -27.45 6.56
C LEU A 107 11.77 -28.84 6.96
N PRO A 108 12.69 -28.94 7.94
CA PRO A 108 13.08 -30.21 8.52
C PRO A 108 11.83 -30.90 9.09
N GLN A 109 11.49 -32.06 8.55
CA GLN A 109 10.23 -32.77 8.86
C GLN A 109 10.14 -33.23 10.32
N GLU A 110 11.25 -33.23 11.05
CA GLU A 110 11.34 -33.72 12.44
C GLU A 110 10.75 -32.77 13.49
N ILE A 111 10.58 -31.47 13.19
CA ILE A 111 10.15 -30.46 14.19
C ILE A 111 8.72 -29.97 13.96
N TYR A 112 8.26 -29.92 12.69
CA TYR A 112 7.02 -29.20 12.35
C TYR A 112 5.79 -30.06 12.08
N SER A 113 5.88 -31.40 11.93
CA SER A 113 4.75 -32.35 11.69
C SER A 113 3.68 -31.93 10.66
N ILE A 114 3.94 -30.88 9.89
CA ILE A 114 3.11 -30.34 8.82
C ILE A 114 4.03 -30.33 7.61
N SER A 115 3.76 -31.22 6.65
CA SER A 115 4.67 -31.50 5.54
C SER A 115 4.83 -30.35 4.57
N GLU A 116 3.98 -29.31 4.61
CA GLU A 116 3.99 -28.19 3.67
C GLU A 116 3.44 -26.91 4.34
N ILE A 117 4.00 -25.74 4.04
CA ILE A 117 3.31 -24.45 4.26
C ILE A 117 2.38 -24.29 3.05
N PRO A 118 1.06 -24.49 3.17
CA PRO A 118 0.17 -24.35 2.03
C PRO A 118 0.09 -22.87 1.65
N VAL A 119 0.81 -22.49 0.60
CA VAL A 119 0.70 -21.15 -0.01
C VAL A 119 -0.66 -21.09 -0.72
N LYS A 120 -1.69 -20.73 0.04
CA LYS A 120 -3.04 -20.47 -0.49
C LYS A 120 -3.11 -19.00 -0.85
N VAL A 121 -3.17 -18.73 -2.15
CA VAL A 121 -3.45 -17.40 -2.66
C VAL A 121 -4.96 -17.31 -2.84
N ASP A 122 -5.63 -16.53 -1.99
CA ASP A 122 -7.04 -16.22 -2.18
C ASP A 122 -7.17 -14.99 -3.08
N SER A 123 -8.02 -15.08 -4.10
CA SER A 123 -8.35 -13.95 -4.97
C SER A 123 -8.99 -12.80 -4.20
N LEU A 124 -9.71 -13.09 -3.10
CA LEU A 124 -10.29 -12.07 -2.24
C LEU A 124 -9.21 -11.25 -1.54
N ASP A 125 -8.14 -11.88 -1.06
CA ASP A 125 -7.03 -11.17 -0.40
C ASP A 125 -6.33 -10.22 -1.39
N ILE A 126 -6.11 -10.66 -2.64
CA ILE A 126 -5.55 -9.79 -3.69
C ILE A 126 -6.47 -8.60 -3.96
N GLY A 127 -7.78 -8.84 -4.07
CA GLY A 127 -8.77 -7.78 -4.28
C GLY A 127 -8.81 -6.76 -3.16
N VAL A 128 -8.77 -7.22 -1.90
CA VAL A 128 -8.74 -6.37 -0.71
C VAL A 128 -7.45 -5.55 -0.68
N ILE A 129 -6.29 -6.16 -0.93
CA ILE A 129 -5.01 -5.46 -0.96
C ILE A 129 -5.02 -4.38 -2.05
N ALA A 130 -5.45 -4.71 -3.26
CA ALA A 130 -5.54 -3.75 -4.37
C ALA A 130 -6.48 -2.58 -4.03
N ALA A 131 -7.63 -2.86 -3.41
CA ALA A 131 -8.57 -1.82 -3.00
C ALA A 131 -7.98 -0.92 -1.91
N VAL A 132 -7.33 -1.49 -0.89
CA VAL A 132 -6.66 -0.72 0.18
C VAL A 132 -5.52 0.13 -0.38
N THR A 133 -4.69 -0.40 -1.27
CA THR A 133 -3.62 0.35 -1.94
C THR A 133 -4.17 1.53 -2.75
N MET A 134 -5.24 1.31 -3.52
CA MET A 134 -5.93 2.37 -4.26
C MET A 134 -6.46 3.47 -3.33
N LEU A 135 -7.10 3.09 -2.22
CA LEU A 135 -7.60 4.06 -1.24
C LEU A 135 -6.47 4.88 -0.64
N ILE A 136 -5.36 4.25 -0.25
CA ILE A 136 -4.20 4.95 0.30
C ILE A 136 -3.63 5.94 -0.73
N CYS A 137 -3.47 5.54 -1.99
CA CYS A 137 -3.01 6.43 -3.04
C CYS A 137 -3.97 7.61 -3.24
N LEU A 138 -5.27 7.37 -3.23
CA LEU A 138 -6.29 8.42 -3.34
C LEU A 138 -6.19 9.42 -2.16
N PHE A 139 -6.09 8.92 -0.93
CA PHE A 139 -5.93 9.77 0.27
C PHE A 139 -4.62 10.55 0.26
N SER A 140 -3.51 9.94 -0.18
CA SER A 140 -2.22 10.62 -0.31
C SER A 140 -2.25 11.73 -1.37
N THR A 141 -3.02 11.56 -2.44
CA THR A 141 -3.05 12.51 -3.58
C THR A 141 -4.01 13.68 -3.39
N LEU A 142 -5.01 13.52 -2.51
CA LEU A 142 -5.97 14.57 -2.16
C LEU A 142 -5.29 15.84 -1.62
N TYR A 143 -4.30 15.71 -0.74
CA TYR A 143 -3.62 16.85 -0.13
C TYR A 143 -2.81 17.69 -1.14
N PRO A 144 -1.89 17.09 -1.95
CA PRO A 144 -1.19 17.82 -3.00
C PRO A 144 -2.13 18.42 -4.05
N ALA A 145 -3.15 17.68 -4.49
CA ALA A 145 -4.12 18.15 -5.48
C ALA A 145 -4.88 19.40 -4.99
N TYR A 146 -5.31 19.39 -3.73
CA TYR A 146 -5.93 20.56 -3.12
C TYR A 146 -4.97 21.75 -3.06
N LYS A 147 -3.72 21.53 -2.63
CA LYS A 147 -2.71 22.59 -2.56
C LYS A 147 -2.42 23.20 -3.94
N ALA A 148 -2.29 22.37 -4.97
CA ALA A 148 -2.08 22.81 -6.35
C ALA A 148 -3.21 23.69 -6.87
N SER A 149 -4.46 23.33 -6.56
CA SER A 149 -5.65 24.07 -7.00
C SER A 149 -5.74 25.50 -6.41
N ARG A 150 -5.05 25.76 -5.30
CA ARG A 150 -5.04 27.05 -4.60
C ARG A 150 -3.91 27.98 -5.01
N ILE A 151 -2.99 27.56 -5.87
CA ILE A 151 -1.91 28.43 -6.38
C ILE A 151 -2.51 29.60 -7.15
N GLU A 152 -2.25 30.84 -6.74
CA GLU A 152 -2.78 32.03 -7.40
C GLU A 152 -1.77 32.62 -8.41
N PRO A 153 -2.21 32.98 -9.64
CA PRO A 153 -1.30 33.51 -10.68
C PRO A 153 -0.61 34.82 -10.29
N GLN A 154 -1.32 35.63 -9.52
CA GLN A 154 -0.95 37.00 -9.15
C GLN A 154 0.33 37.05 -8.32
N GLU A 155 0.52 36.06 -7.45
CA GLU A 155 1.73 35.95 -6.64
C GLU A 155 2.94 35.51 -7.46
N ILE A 156 2.77 34.75 -8.54
CA ILE A 156 3.92 34.15 -9.25
C ILE A 156 4.46 35.08 -10.34
N LEU A 157 3.57 35.73 -11.09
CA LEU A 157 3.93 36.61 -12.20
C LEU A 157 4.45 37.99 -11.76
N ARG A 158 4.40 38.30 -10.46
CA ARG A 158 4.86 39.58 -9.90
C ARG A 158 6.30 39.51 -9.35
N TYR A 159 6.88 38.32 -9.21
CA TYR A 159 8.28 38.12 -8.79
C TYR A 159 9.24 37.89 -9.96
N GLU A 160 8.77 38.10 -11.20
CA GLU A 160 9.58 38.43 -12.39
C GLU A 160 9.28 39.87 -12.80
#